data_AF-A0A8X6V5Q8-F1
#
_entry.id   AF-A0A8X6V5Q8-F1
#
_cell.length_a   1.000
_cell.length_b   1.000
_cell.length_c   1.000
_cell.angle_alpha   90.00
_cell.angle_beta   90.00
_cell.angle_gamma   90.00
#
_symmetry.space_group_name_H-M   'P 1'
#
loop_
_entity.id
_entity.type
_entity.pdbx_description
1 polymer ?
#
loop_
_entity_poly.entity_id
_entity_poly.type
_entity_poly.pdbx_seq_one_letter_code
_entity_poly.pdbx_strand_id
1 'polypeptide(L)'
;MRIDSSNFNPVIFWSFGIQMMALNYQTEDSALHLNTAMFEQNACCGYVRKPRVMWDRSHMMYGRFNPWEKSFDGFHALNLTITVISGQYVCPTTFNGSPVVELDIIGIPVDCNRYKTKLVQRNSLNPMWNEVFHFRVTFVDLAFIRFSVMDMGNNHLTAQRVIPLGKLKQGYRHVRLRNAQNQPLALSTLFIHSVWEEEGLEVSDPGTDPSASPTLGKDCVKTELGSLPVKRRMFFLVVHGVVPDEPNTILKITQESTTRDVIAQALSKSNNSDSVDDYVLIEEVQQGWEKKSADRRMIRRFLDVNERPLEAQAQWQGEGRFILKKLADDPSTRAWITTIRGTINKSKRPMDVNGSELRGWTDGEEAFLVCVYNVAPDQPYAVLKAPTSSTAQDIVAQALIKARRIEDPSKFVLVEEVEFSPSGRQRGRTLHDNENVFLVQQKWKAKGWFEMREKDQVKCDRKTKKTSALKRFGYSSKSGDGSRSSSWRQAHSEGEDESRESTVMKIKRLSLKKLKTWR
;
A
#
# COMPACT_ATOMS: atom_id res chain seq x y z
N MET A 1 9.38 -39.67 -14.22
CA MET A 1 9.11 -40.68 -13.17
C MET A 1 10.38 -40.82 -12.34
N ARG A 2 10.32 -40.84 -11.00
CA ARG A 2 11.49 -40.87 -10.09
C ARG A 2 11.66 -42.27 -9.47
N ILE A 3 11.97 -43.25 -10.33
CA ILE A 3 12.10 -44.67 -9.94
C ILE A 3 13.34 -44.87 -9.03
N ASP A 4 14.34 -44.00 -9.17
CA ASP A 4 15.57 -43.93 -8.38
C ASP A 4 15.36 -43.36 -6.97
N SER A 5 14.11 -43.09 -6.55
CA SER A 5 13.80 -42.42 -5.28
C SER A 5 14.41 -41.03 -5.11
N SER A 6 14.80 -40.34 -6.20
CA SER A 6 15.25 -38.95 -6.15
C SER A 6 14.14 -38.01 -5.63
N ASN A 7 14.49 -36.91 -4.97
CA ASN A 7 13.50 -35.93 -4.49
C ASN A 7 13.38 -34.70 -5.40
N PHE A 8 12.21 -34.06 -5.35
CA PHE A 8 11.98 -32.73 -5.94
C PHE A 8 12.34 -31.62 -4.95
N ASN A 9 12.55 -30.39 -5.42
CA ASN A 9 12.78 -29.25 -4.55
C ASN A 9 11.49 -28.88 -3.79
N PRO A 10 11.44 -29.00 -2.45
CA PRO A 10 10.21 -28.75 -1.68
C PRO A 10 9.87 -27.25 -1.55
N VAL A 11 10.85 -26.35 -1.71
CA VAL A 11 10.68 -24.90 -1.50
C VAL A 11 9.63 -24.31 -2.44
N ILE A 12 9.57 -24.79 -3.68
CA ILE A 12 8.58 -24.36 -4.68
C ILE A 12 7.16 -24.65 -4.19
N PHE A 13 6.93 -25.78 -3.52
CA PHE A 13 5.60 -26.15 -3.06
C PHE A 13 5.24 -25.46 -1.74
N TRP A 14 6.21 -25.30 -0.85
CA TRP A 14 6.04 -24.50 0.36
C TRP A 14 5.73 -23.04 0.04
N SER A 15 6.22 -22.49 -1.08
CA SER A 15 5.89 -21.12 -1.50
C SER A 15 4.43 -20.94 -1.94
N PHE A 16 3.73 -22.02 -2.32
CA PHE A 16 2.26 -22.04 -2.46
C PHE A 16 1.52 -22.37 -1.16
N GLY A 17 2.25 -22.56 -0.07
CA GLY A 17 1.68 -22.87 1.23
C GLY A 17 1.20 -24.31 1.40
N ILE A 18 1.62 -25.24 0.50
CA ILE A 18 1.40 -26.68 0.63
C ILE A 18 2.17 -27.17 1.86
N GLN A 19 1.48 -27.89 2.75
CA GLN A 19 2.00 -28.24 4.06
C GLN A 19 2.73 -29.59 4.05
N MET A 20 2.22 -30.56 3.30
CA MET A 20 2.68 -31.94 3.31
C MET A 20 3.48 -32.24 2.05
N MET A 21 4.79 -31.99 2.11
CA MET A 21 5.72 -32.36 1.04
C MET A 21 6.39 -33.68 1.38
N ALA A 22 5.85 -34.78 0.83
CA ALA A 22 6.41 -36.11 1.03
C ALA A 22 7.69 -36.27 0.21
N LEU A 23 8.79 -36.51 0.91
CA LEU A 23 10.11 -36.80 0.33
C LEU A 23 10.53 -38.23 0.71
N ASN A 24 11.38 -38.81 -0.12
CA ASN A 24 12.07 -40.07 0.12
C ASN A 24 13.19 -39.85 1.14
N TYR A 25 12.95 -40.23 2.40
CA TYR A 25 13.94 -40.10 3.48
C TYR A 25 15.12 -41.07 3.34
N GLN A 26 14.99 -42.13 2.54
CA GLN A 26 16.07 -43.06 2.23
C GLN A 26 17.12 -42.46 1.26
N THR A 27 16.81 -41.33 0.63
CA THR A 27 17.68 -40.68 -0.36
C THR A 27 18.25 -39.39 0.22
N GLU A 28 19.53 -39.42 0.62
CA GLU A 28 20.26 -38.23 1.06
C GLU A 28 20.61 -37.36 -0.16
N ASP A 29 19.79 -36.35 -0.40
CA ASP A 29 19.99 -35.37 -1.47
C ASP A 29 19.77 -33.93 -1.00
N SER A 30 19.96 -32.98 -1.91
CA SER A 30 19.82 -31.56 -1.61
C SER A 30 18.42 -31.17 -1.11
N ALA A 31 17.38 -31.88 -1.55
CA ALA A 31 16.01 -31.61 -1.12
C ALA A 31 15.75 -32.11 0.30
N LEU A 32 16.30 -33.28 0.67
CA LEU A 32 16.23 -33.77 2.05
C LEU A 32 17.04 -32.89 3.02
N HIS A 33 18.19 -32.36 2.58
CA HIS A 33 18.95 -31.36 3.33
C HIS A 33 18.14 -30.08 3.60
N LEU A 34 17.42 -29.57 2.60
CA LEU A 34 16.50 -28.44 2.76
C LEU A 34 15.37 -28.74 3.73
N ASN A 35 14.76 -29.92 3.61
CA ASN A 35 13.73 -30.40 4.53
C ASN A 35 14.23 -30.45 5.98
N THR A 36 15.41 -31.00 6.19
CA THR A 36 16.04 -31.03 7.52
C THR A 36 16.26 -29.62 8.05
N ALA A 37 16.82 -28.70 7.23
CA ALA A 37 17.05 -27.31 7.64
C ALA A 37 15.77 -26.54 7.95
N MET A 38 14.68 -26.79 7.19
CA MET A 38 13.37 -26.18 7.45
C MET A 38 12.84 -26.61 8.81
N PHE A 39 12.85 -27.92 9.10
CA PHE A 39 12.27 -28.49 10.32
C PHE A 39 13.24 -28.58 11.52
N GLU A 40 14.51 -28.19 11.38
CA GLU A 40 15.40 -27.85 12.51
C GLU A 40 14.82 -26.68 13.34
N GLN A 41 13.96 -25.87 12.73
CA GLN A 41 13.24 -24.80 13.41
C GLN A 41 12.22 -25.35 14.41
N ASN A 42 11.82 -24.50 15.36
CA ASN A 42 10.80 -24.85 16.36
C ASN A 42 11.13 -26.14 17.13
N ALA A 43 12.38 -26.28 17.58
CA ALA A 43 12.87 -27.40 18.38
C ALA A 43 12.67 -28.78 17.73
N CYS A 44 12.80 -28.87 16.40
CA CYS A 44 12.73 -30.13 15.66
C CYS A 44 11.40 -30.89 15.80
N CYS A 45 10.30 -30.21 16.16
CA CYS A 45 9.01 -30.89 16.38
C CYS A 45 8.28 -31.28 15.08
N GLY A 46 8.83 -30.98 13.91
CA GLY A 46 8.19 -31.24 12.61
C GLY A 46 7.12 -30.23 12.19
N TYR A 47 6.85 -29.18 12.99
CA TYR A 47 5.90 -28.13 12.66
C TYR A 47 6.55 -26.75 12.65
N VAL A 48 6.45 -26.06 11.52
CA VAL A 48 6.93 -24.67 11.34
C VAL A 48 5.78 -23.82 10.84
N ARG A 49 5.57 -22.66 11.47
CA ARG A 49 4.52 -21.72 11.07
C ARG A 49 4.81 -21.16 9.69
N LYS A 50 3.80 -21.12 8.82
CA LYS A 50 3.92 -20.51 7.49
C LYS A 50 4.20 -19.00 7.57
N PRO A 51 4.89 -18.43 6.57
CA PRO A 51 5.06 -16.98 6.41
C PRO A 51 3.73 -16.23 6.54
N ARG A 52 3.74 -15.03 7.14
CA ARG A 52 2.50 -14.27 7.45
C ARG A 52 1.67 -14.01 6.21
N VAL A 53 2.30 -13.73 5.07
CA VAL A 53 1.63 -13.46 3.79
C VAL A 53 0.65 -14.58 3.37
N MET A 54 0.86 -15.82 3.81
CA MET A 54 0.07 -16.97 3.41
C MET A 54 -1.20 -17.20 4.25
N TRP A 55 -1.40 -16.48 5.36
CA TRP A 55 -2.53 -16.73 6.27
C TRP A 55 -3.03 -15.48 7.01
N ASP A 56 -2.20 -14.48 7.21
CA ASP A 56 -2.54 -13.27 7.95
C ASP A 56 -3.28 -12.28 7.04
N ARG A 57 -4.60 -12.13 7.27
CA ARG A 57 -5.46 -11.22 6.50
C ARG A 57 -5.07 -9.75 6.64
N SER A 58 -4.29 -9.39 7.67
CA SER A 58 -3.78 -8.03 7.85
C SER A 58 -2.51 -7.75 7.05
N HIS A 59 -1.89 -8.77 6.46
CA HIS A 59 -0.71 -8.62 5.63
C HIS A 59 -1.07 -7.99 4.29
N MET A 60 -0.34 -6.96 3.86
CA MET A 60 -0.65 -6.20 2.64
C MET A 60 -0.68 -7.07 1.37
N MET A 61 0.18 -8.08 1.28
CA MET A 61 0.25 -9.03 0.17
C MET A 61 -0.68 -10.25 0.34
N TYR A 62 -1.55 -10.29 1.36
CA TYR A 62 -2.46 -11.42 1.57
C TYR A 62 -3.40 -11.59 0.38
N GLY A 63 -3.45 -12.80 -0.19
CA GLY A 63 -4.26 -13.11 -1.38
C GLY A 63 -3.69 -12.59 -2.71
N ARG A 64 -2.53 -11.93 -2.69
CA ARG A 64 -1.87 -11.37 -3.89
C ARG A 64 -0.48 -11.90 -4.14
N PHE A 65 0.13 -12.52 -3.13
CA PHE A 65 1.45 -13.10 -3.27
C PHE A 65 1.46 -14.23 -4.31
N ASN A 66 2.24 -14.04 -5.37
CA ASN A 66 2.56 -15.07 -6.34
C ASN A 66 4.08 -15.30 -6.32
N PRO A 67 4.57 -16.48 -5.91
CA PRO A 67 6.01 -16.75 -5.83
C PRO A 67 6.71 -16.81 -7.20
N TRP A 68 5.99 -16.85 -8.33
CA TRP A 68 6.58 -16.73 -9.67
C TRP A 68 6.71 -15.30 -10.18
N GLU A 69 6.20 -14.32 -9.44
CA GLU A 69 6.34 -12.92 -9.79
C GLU A 69 7.80 -12.47 -9.70
N LYS A 70 8.23 -11.61 -10.64
CA LYS A 70 9.60 -11.11 -10.71
C LYS A 70 9.83 -9.84 -9.89
N SER A 71 8.76 -9.19 -9.46
CA SER A 71 8.77 -7.93 -8.72
C SER A 71 7.70 -7.98 -7.65
N PHE A 72 7.99 -7.42 -6.47
CA PHE A 72 7.04 -7.39 -5.38
C PHE A 72 6.92 -5.98 -4.79
N ASP A 73 5.70 -5.46 -4.81
CA ASP A 73 5.41 -4.10 -4.36
C ASP A 73 5.10 -3.99 -2.86
N GLY A 74 5.04 -5.12 -2.15
CA GLY A 74 4.74 -5.18 -0.70
C GLY A 74 5.74 -5.97 0.13
N PHE A 75 6.95 -6.20 -0.37
CA PHE A 75 8.06 -6.80 0.38
C PHE A 75 9.28 -5.89 0.38
N HIS A 76 9.90 -5.74 1.55
CA HIS A 76 11.23 -5.16 1.66
C HIS A 76 12.25 -6.23 1.28
N ALA A 77 13.04 -5.98 0.24
CA ALA A 77 14.16 -6.86 -0.05
C ALA A 77 15.23 -6.72 1.04
N LEU A 78 15.93 -7.82 1.31
CA LEU A 78 17.05 -7.87 2.22
C LEU A 78 18.33 -7.90 1.37
N ASN A 79 19.21 -6.92 1.58
CA ASN A 79 20.54 -6.90 0.98
C ASN A 79 21.49 -7.61 1.94
N LEU A 80 21.91 -8.81 1.56
CA LEU A 80 22.80 -9.66 2.33
C LEU A 80 24.21 -9.58 1.76
N THR A 81 25.16 -9.18 2.59
CA THR A 81 26.58 -9.24 2.29
C THR A 81 27.22 -10.35 3.13
N ILE A 82 27.82 -11.33 2.48
CA ILE A 82 28.55 -12.43 3.13
C ILE A 82 29.98 -12.44 2.67
N THR A 83 30.90 -12.35 3.62
CA THR A 83 32.32 -12.61 3.41
C THR A 83 32.65 -14.04 3.83
N VAL A 84 33.11 -14.87 2.90
CA VAL A 84 33.72 -16.15 3.23
C VAL A 84 35.20 -15.92 3.49
N ILE A 85 35.58 -15.91 4.77
CA ILE A 85 36.93 -15.54 5.19
C ILE A 85 37.85 -16.76 5.06
N SER A 86 37.51 -17.84 5.76
CA SER A 86 38.36 -19.02 5.86
C SER A 86 37.57 -20.29 6.16
N GLY A 87 38.26 -21.43 6.13
CA GLY A 87 37.73 -22.72 6.54
C GLY A 87 38.69 -23.48 7.44
N GLN A 88 38.17 -24.49 8.12
CA GLN A 88 38.93 -25.43 8.94
C GLN A 88 38.47 -26.84 8.59
N TYR A 89 39.41 -27.76 8.33
CA TYR A 89 39.15 -29.18 8.03
C TYR A 89 38.04 -29.38 6.99
N VAL A 90 38.03 -28.61 5.90
CA VAL A 90 36.89 -28.53 4.97
C VAL A 90 36.79 -29.75 4.05
N CYS A 91 37.88 -30.52 3.91
CA CYS A 91 37.89 -31.83 3.26
C CYS A 91 38.42 -32.88 4.27
N PRO A 92 37.54 -33.56 5.03
CA PRO A 92 37.95 -34.43 6.14
C PRO A 92 38.89 -35.57 5.76
N THR A 93 38.82 -36.05 4.51
CA THR A 93 39.61 -37.18 4.00
C THR A 93 40.88 -36.77 3.26
N THR A 94 41.00 -35.49 2.87
CA THR A 94 42.02 -35.04 1.91
C THR A 94 42.56 -33.67 2.31
N PHE A 95 43.56 -33.62 3.20
CA PHE A 95 44.12 -32.36 3.73
C PHE A 95 44.85 -31.49 2.67
N ASN A 96 45.36 -32.14 1.62
CA ASN A 96 45.99 -31.48 0.46
C ASN A 96 45.02 -31.31 -0.72
N GLY A 97 43.70 -31.34 -0.45
CA GLY A 97 42.67 -31.06 -1.44
C GLY A 97 42.70 -29.60 -1.89
N SER A 98 42.02 -29.28 -2.98
CA SER A 98 41.93 -27.90 -3.49
C SER A 98 40.48 -27.39 -3.38
N PRO A 99 40.08 -26.86 -2.21
CA PRO A 99 38.68 -26.58 -1.94
C PRO A 99 38.18 -25.28 -2.58
N VAL A 100 36.91 -25.30 -2.97
CA VAL A 100 36.08 -24.15 -3.37
C VAL A 100 34.79 -24.18 -2.54
N VAL A 101 34.31 -23.00 -2.14
CA VAL A 101 33.00 -22.85 -1.49
C VAL A 101 31.99 -22.30 -2.48
N GLU A 102 30.91 -23.04 -2.72
CA GLU A 102 29.71 -22.59 -3.44
C GLU A 102 28.68 -22.10 -2.43
N LEU A 103 28.14 -20.90 -2.65
CA LEU A 103 27.08 -20.29 -1.87
C LEU A 103 25.82 -20.20 -2.75
N ASP A 104 24.75 -20.86 -2.33
CA ASP A 104 23.47 -20.84 -3.03
C ASP A 104 22.38 -20.25 -2.15
N ILE A 105 21.68 -19.23 -2.65
CA ILE A 105 20.38 -18.84 -2.13
C ILE A 105 19.32 -19.69 -2.81
N ILE A 106 18.54 -20.40 -2.00
CA ILE A 106 17.46 -21.28 -2.43
C ILE A 106 16.17 -20.71 -1.84
N GLY A 107 15.23 -20.33 -2.70
CA GLY A 107 14.00 -19.65 -2.29
C GLY A 107 12.98 -19.66 -3.42
N ILE A 108 12.21 -18.57 -3.51
CA ILE A 108 11.42 -18.28 -4.71
C ILE A 108 12.34 -17.99 -5.90
N PRO A 109 11.93 -18.23 -7.15
CA PRO A 109 12.79 -18.11 -8.32
C PRO A 109 13.56 -16.79 -8.46
N VAL A 110 12.95 -15.65 -8.09
CA VAL A 110 13.61 -14.33 -8.19
C VAL A 110 14.77 -14.16 -7.21
N ASP A 111 14.74 -14.87 -6.08
CA ASP A 111 15.76 -14.77 -5.02
C ASP A 111 16.91 -15.77 -5.23
N CYS A 112 16.71 -16.76 -6.09
CA CYS A 112 17.70 -17.82 -6.32
C CYS A 112 18.95 -17.28 -7.02
N ASN A 113 20.10 -17.40 -6.36
CA ASN A 113 21.38 -16.97 -6.89
C ASN A 113 22.50 -17.87 -6.36
N ARG A 114 23.58 -18.01 -7.14
CA ARG A 114 24.70 -18.91 -6.85
C ARG A 114 26.03 -18.25 -7.13
N TYR A 115 26.91 -18.28 -6.15
CA TYR A 115 28.29 -17.82 -6.28
C TYR A 115 29.29 -18.89 -5.86
N LYS A 116 30.53 -18.73 -6.32
CA LYS A 116 31.66 -19.60 -5.97
C LYS A 116 32.86 -18.74 -5.58
N THR A 117 33.61 -19.18 -4.58
CA THR A 117 34.92 -18.60 -4.27
C THR A 117 35.95 -18.98 -5.33
N LYS A 118 37.11 -18.32 -5.32
CA LYS A 118 38.31 -18.82 -5.98
C LYS A 118 38.77 -20.15 -5.39
N LEU A 119 39.58 -20.84 -6.18
CA LEU A 119 40.25 -22.07 -5.78
C LEU A 119 41.39 -21.77 -4.80
N VAL A 120 41.46 -22.51 -3.68
CA VAL A 120 42.67 -22.58 -2.86
C VAL A 120 43.38 -23.89 -3.20
N GLN A 121 44.63 -23.81 -3.67
CA GLN A 121 45.37 -24.99 -4.12
C GLN A 121 45.99 -25.74 -2.93
N ARG A 122 45.81 -27.06 -2.90
CA ARG A 122 46.49 -27.99 -1.98
C ARG A 122 46.44 -27.62 -0.50
N ASN A 123 45.35 -26.98 -0.07
CA ASN A 123 45.11 -26.66 1.33
C ASN A 123 43.62 -26.76 1.64
N SER A 124 43.22 -27.84 2.31
CA SER A 124 41.86 -28.00 2.87
C SER A 124 41.84 -28.04 4.39
N LEU A 125 43.00 -27.94 5.04
CA LEU A 125 43.11 -27.89 6.49
C LEU A 125 42.71 -26.52 7.04
N ASN A 126 43.23 -25.45 6.44
CA ASN A 126 42.98 -24.06 6.86
C ASN A 126 42.95 -23.06 5.68
N PRO A 127 42.14 -23.31 4.62
CA PRO A 127 42.06 -22.41 3.47
C PRO A 127 41.57 -21.01 3.84
N MET A 128 42.10 -20.00 3.15
CA MET A 128 41.70 -18.59 3.25
C MET A 128 41.20 -18.11 1.87
N TRP A 129 39.95 -17.66 1.81
CA TRP A 129 39.37 -17.11 0.57
C TRP A 129 39.30 -15.59 0.63
N ASN A 130 38.75 -15.05 1.72
CA ASN A 130 38.48 -13.64 1.95
C ASN A 130 37.73 -12.97 0.79
N GLU A 131 36.62 -13.59 0.37
CA GLU A 131 35.79 -13.12 -0.73
C GLU A 131 34.42 -12.67 -0.25
N VAL A 132 33.90 -11.59 -0.86
CA VAL A 132 32.65 -10.94 -0.50
C VAL A 132 31.60 -11.20 -1.57
N PHE A 133 30.41 -11.63 -1.15
CA PHE A 133 29.26 -11.92 -1.99
C PHE A 133 28.08 -11.06 -1.57
N HIS A 134 27.33 -10.58 -2.56
CA HIS A 134 26.15 -9.74 -2.35
C HIS A 134 24.92 -10.46 -2.89
N PHE A 135 23.87 -10.54 -2.08
CA PHE A 135 22.59 -11.12 -2.46
C PHE A 135 21.47 -10.14 -2.15
N ARG A 136 20.50 -10.04 -3.05
CA ARG A 136 19.24 -9.34 -2.81
C ARG A 136 18.14 -10.39 -2.71
N VAL A 137 17.52 -10.50 -1.54
CA VAL A 137 16.53 -11.54 -1.22
C VAL A 137 15.20 -10.88 -0.82
N THR A 138 14.16 -11.09 -1.60
CA THR A 138 12.84 -10.47 -1.43
C THR A 138 11.98 -11.21 -0.40
N PHE A 139 11.98 -12.55 -0.43
CA PHE A 139 11.14 -13.38 0.41
C PHE A 139 11.94 -14.19 1.43
N VAL A 140 12.51 -13.48 2.40
CA VAL A 140 13.41 -14.01 3.44
C VAL A 140 12.79 -15.15 4.26
N ASP A 141 11.48 -15.08 4.52
CA ASP A 141 10.76 -16.06 5.36
C ASP A 141 10.85 -17.50 4.83
N LEU A 142 11.10 -17.69 3.53
CA LEU A 142 11.26 -18.99 2.89
C LEU A 142 12.54 -19.09 2.03
N ALA A 143 13.54 -18.28 2.37
CA ALA A 143 14.86 -18.34 1.75
C ALA A 143 15.83 -19.15 2.62
N PHE A 144 16.72 -19.90 1.97
CA PHE A 144 17.76 -20.70 2.59
C PHE A 144 19.10 -20.34 1.95
N ILE A 145 20.15 -20.33 2.75
CA ILE A 145 21.52 -20.28 2.25
C ILE A 145 22.17 -21.66 2.39
N ARG A 146 22.75 -22.15 1.31
CA ARG A 146 23.53 -23.38 1.28
C ARG A 146 24.99 -23.07 1.04
N PHE A 147 25.84 -23.55 1.94
CA PHE A 147 27.29 -23.59 1.77
C PHE A 147 27.68 -24.99 1.32
N SER A 148 28.36 -25.12 0.19
CA SER A 148 28.84 -26.39 -0.34
C SER A 148 30.34 -26.30 -0.57
N VAL A 149 31.12 -27.16 0.08
CA VAL A 149 32.56 -27.27 -0.15
C VAL A 149 32.81 -28.39 -1.15
N MET A 150 33.46 -28.05 -2.26
CA MET A 150 33.88 -29.02 -3.26
C MET A 150 35.40 -29.07 -3.32
N ASP A 151 35.96 -30.28 -3.38
CA ASP A 151 37.36 -30.47 -3.73
C ASP A 151 37.49 -30.52 -5.25
N MET A 152 38.12 -29.52 -5.86
CA MET A 152 38.26 -29.45 -7.32
C MET A 152 39.23 -30.49 -7.88
N GLY A 153 40.03 -31.16 -7.03
CA GLY A 153 40.92 -32.23 -7.48
C GLY A 153 40.17 -33.47 -7.96
N ASN A 154 39.01 -33.77 -7.37
CA ASN A 154 38.15 -34.91 -7.72
C ASN A 154 36.70 -34.50 -8.06
N ASN A 155 36.41 -33.20 -8.05
CA ASN A 155 35.10 -32.60 -8.26
C ASN A 155 34.00 -33.18 -7.35
N HIS A 156 34.37 -33.53 -6.11
CA HIS A 156 33.47 -34.16 -5.15
C HIS A 156 33.03 -33.17 -4.06
N LEU A 157 31.75 -33.24 -3.67
CA LEU A 157 31.21 -32.50 -2.52
C LEU A 157 31.76 -33.10 -1.22
N THR A 158 32.62 -32.37 -0.51
CA THR A 158 33.23 -32.87 0.73
C THR A 158 32.41 -32.53 1.96
N ALA A 159 31.80 -31.35 1.96
CA ALA A 159 31.02 -30.87 3.09
C ALA A 159 29.92 -29.91 2.64
N GLN A 160 28.82 -29.83 3.38
CA GLN A 160 27.73 -28.91 3.11
C GLN A 160 27.09 -28.39 4.40
N ARG A 161 26.41 -27.25 4.34
CA ARG A 161 25.49 -26.78 5.37
C ARG A 161 24.38 -25.94 4.75
N VAL A 162 23.12 -26.28 5.05
CA VAL A 162 21.94 -25.46 4.72
C VAL A 162 21.44 -24.74 5.98
N ILE A 163 21.13 -23.45 5.88
CA ILE A 163 20.62 -22.62 6.98
C ILE A 163 19.43 -21.79 6.46
N PRO A 164 18.27 -21.77 7.13
CA PRO A 164 17.22 -20.81 6.83
C PRO A 164 17.74 -19.38 7.01
N LEU A 165 17.53 -18.50 6.02
CA LEU A 165 18.16 -17.18 6.00
C LEU A 165 17.75 -16.33 7.21
N GLY A 166 16.48 -16.39 7.62
CA GLY A 166 15.98 -15.72 8.84
C GLY A 166 16.59 -16.24 10.15
N LYS A 167 17.41 -17.31 10.12
CA LYS A 167 18.15 -17.84 11.28
C LYS A 167 19.66 -17.57 11.21
N LEU A 168 20.16 -16.96 10.13
CA LEU A 168 21.56 -16.57 10.02
C LEU A 168 21.82 -15.34 10.91
N LYS A 169 22.72 -15.48 11.88
CA LYS A 169 23.12 -14.37 12.77
C LYS A 169 24.17 -13.50 12.08
N GLN A 170 24.06 -12.18 12.25
CA GLN A 170 25.05 -11.21 11.75
C GLN A 170 26.39 -11.31 12.49
N GLY A 171 27.40 -10.70 11.87
CA GLY A 171 28.77 -10.54 12.35
C GLY A 171 29.66 -11.74 12.00
N TYR A 172 30.80 -11.82 12.68
CA TYR A 172 31.76 -12.91 12.53
C TYR A 172 31.24 -14.19 13.19
N ARG A 173 31.11 -15.28 12.42
CA ARG A 173 30.52 -16.54 12.88
C ARG A 173 31.21 -17.75 12.27
N HIS A 174 31.27 -18.84 13.04
CA HIS A 174 31.61 -20.16 12.52
C HIS A 174 30.35 -20.89 12.05
N VAL A 175 30.36 -21.35 10.81
CA VAL A 175 29.36 -22.25 10.24
C VAL A 175 29.89 -23.68 10.38
N ARG A 176 29.23 -24.49 11.21
CA ARG A 176 29.54 -25.92 11.38
C ARG A 176 29.05 -26.69 10.15
N LEU A 177 29.96 -27.41 9.51
CA LEU A 177 29.67 -28.17 8.29
C LEU A 177 29.19 -29.59 8.60
N ARG A 178 28.57 -30.21 7.60
CA ARG A 178 28.10 -31.59 7.61
C ARG A 178 28.64 -32.34 6.40
N ASN A 179 28.64 -33.66 6.44
CA ASN A 179 28.99 -34.48 5.26
C ASN A 179 27.84 -34.53 4.25
N ALA A 180 28.03 -35.29 3.16
CA ALA A 180 27.03 -35.47 2.12
C ALA A 180 25.75 -36.19 2.61
N GLN A 181 25.82 -36.91 3.73
CA GLN A 181 24.70 -37.60 4.41
C GLN A 181 24.11 -36.75 5.56
N ASN A 182 24.37 -35.44 5.55
CA ASN A 182 23.88 -34.49 6.55
C ASN A 182 24.28 -34.78 8.01
N GLN A 183 25.34 -35.56 8.22
CA GLN A 183 25.87 -35.84 9.55
C GLN A 183 26.88 -34.76 9.97
N PRO A 184 26.88 -34.33 11.25
CA PRO A 184 27.82 -33.33 11.75
C PRO A 184 29.29 -33.72 11.58
N LEU A 185 30.10 -32.81 11.04
CA LEU A 185 31.55 -32.95 11.03
C LEU A 185 32.14 -32.24 12.26
N ALA A 186 32.91 -32.96 13.08
CA ALA A 186 33.36 -32.46 14.39
C ALA A 186 34.25 -31.20 14.29
N LEU A 187 35.18 -31.20 13.32
CA LEU A 187 36.18 -30.14 13.17
C LEU A 187 35.90 -29.20 11.99
N SER A 188 35.08 -29.63 11.03
CA SER A 188 34.89 -28.90 9.77
C SER A 188 34.02 -27.65 9.95
N THR A 189 34.59 -26.48 9.71
CA THR A 189 33.87 -25.20 9.80
C THR A 189 34.26 -24.22 8.70
N LEU A 190 33.37 -23.27 8.41
CA LEU A 190 33.71 -22.04 7.69
C LEU A 190 33.64 -20.86 8.66
N PHE A 191 34.58 -19.93 8.55
CA PHE A 191 34.52 -18.65 9.23
C PHE A 191 34.01 -17.59 8.25
N ILE A 192 32.88 -16.99 8.59
CA ILE A 192 32.20 -16.01 7.75
C ILE A 192 31.94 -14.72 8.50
N HIS A 193 31.78 -13.64 7.76
CA HIS A 193 31.18 -12.39 8.25
C HIS A 193 29.92 -12.11 7.46
N SER A 194 28.79 -11.90 8.13
CA SER A 194 27.52 -11.59 7.47
C SER A 194 26.95 -10.27 7.98
N VAL A 195 26.49 -9.44 7.05
CA VAL A 195 25.75 -8.21 7.33
C VAL A 195 24.51 -8.24 6.46
N TRP A 196 23.38 -7.81 7.00
CA TRP A 196 22.20 -7.58 6.19
C TRP A 196 21.52 -6.27 6.56
N GLU A 197 21.01 -5.60 5.54
CA GLU A 197 20.23 -4.39 5.65
C GLU A 197 18.90 -4.57 4.90
N GLU A 198 17.85 -3.92 5.41
CA GLU A 198 16.56 -3.85 4.73
C GLU A 198 16.64 -2.78 3.62
N GLU A 199 16.08 -3.08 2.45
CA GLU A 199 16.10 -2.19 1.29
C GLU A 199 15.49 -0.82 1.65
N GLY A 200 16.32 0.22 1.55
CA GLY A 200 15.93 1.63 1.67
C GLY A 200 15.78 2.29 0.29
N LEU A 201 15.14 3.46 0.25
CA LEU A 201 15.14 4.31 -0.94
C LEU A 201 16.41 5.18 -0.91
N GLU A 202 17.22 5.09 -1.97
CA GLU A 202 18.31 6.02 -2.23
C GLU A 202 17.72 7.27 -2.86
N VAL A 203 17.82 8.41 -2.17
CA VAL A 203 17.44 9.70 -2.73
C VAL A 203 18.73 10.45 -3.06
N SER A 204 19.00 10.62 -4.35
CA SER A 204 19.99 11.59 -4.81
C SER A 204 19.47 12.98 -4.43
N ASP A 205 20.29 13.76 -3.73
CA ASP A 205 19.91 15.12 -3.37
C ASP A 205 19.66 15.93 -4.67
N PRO A 206 18.64 16.81 -4.76
CA PRO A 206 18.29 17.52 -5.99
C PRO A 206 19.34 18.51 -6.53
N GLY A 207 20.58 18.46 -6.05
CA GLY A 207 21.66 19.39 -6.37
C GLY A 207 22.85 18.79 -7.12
N THR A 208 22.82 17.51 -7.53
CA THR A 208 23.96 16.88 -8.23
C THR A 208 23.61 16.55 -9.68
N ASP A 209 24.29 17.23 -10.62
CA ASP A 209 24.12 17.04 -12.06
C ASP A 209 24.38 15.59 -12.48
N PRO A 210 23.50 14.97 -13.31
CA PRO A 210 23.61 13.57 -13.71
C PRO A 210 24.65 13.28 -14.80
N SER A 211 25.55 14.21 -15.13
CA SER A 211 26.52 14.08 -16.23
C SER A 211 27.92 13.62 -15.83
N ALA A 212 28.21 13.39 -14.54
CA ALA A 212 29.51 12.90 -14.10
C ALA A 212 29.55 11.37 -14.04
N SER A 213 30.01 10.73 -15.12
CA SER A 213 30.41 9.32 -15.12
C SER A 213 31.77 9.15 -14.41
N PRO A 214 31.95 8.14 -13.54
CA PRO A 214 33.22 7.94 -12.85
C PRO A 214 34.20 7.18 -13.76
N THR A 215 35.15 7.90 -14.36
CA THR A 215 36.34 7.30 -14.96
C THR A 215 37.29 6.87 -13.85
N LEU A 216 37.52 5.57 -13.71
CA LEU A 216 38.42 4.99 -12.72
C LEU A 216 39.89 5.18 -13.18
N GLY A 217 40.51 6.28 -12.76
CA GLY A 217 41.95 6.53 -12.87
C GLY A 217 42.63 6.40 -11.51
N LYS A 218 43.74 5.65 -11.46
CA LYS A 218 44.56 5.42 -10.27
C LYS A 218 45.17 6.73 -9.74
N ASP A 219 45.33 6.74 -8.42
CA ASP A 219 46.13 7.64 -7.58
C ASP A 219 45.56 9.04 -7.30
N CYS A 220 45.03 9.23 -6.09
CA CYS A 220 45.54 10.18 -5.09
C CYS A 220 44.48 10.48 -4.02
N VAL A 221 44.90 10.42 -2.75
CA VAL A 221 44.14 10.75 -1.55
C VAL A 221 43.89 12.26 -1.51
N LYS A 222 42.64 12.69 -1.75
CA LYS A 222 42.07 13.93 -1.21
C LYS A 222 40.62 13.72 -0.84
N THR A 223 40.32 14.01 0.42
CA THR A 223 39.02 13.96 1.07
C THR A 223 38.12 15.05 0.50
N GLU A 224 37.29 14.72 -0.47
CA GLU A 224 36.07 15.49 -0.78
C GLU A 224 34.88 14.74 -0.19
N LEU A 225 34.25 15.35 0.81
CA LEU A 225 33.03 14.89 1.45
C LEU A 225 31.85 15.11 0.48
N GLY A 226 31.81 14.35 -0.61
CA GLY A 226 30.60 14.21 -1.41
C GLY A 226 29.53 13.56 -0.53
N SER A 227 28.33 14.16 -0.47
CA SER A 227 27.21 13.64 0.30
C SER A 227 26.92 12.20 -0.15
N LEU A 228 27.32 11.24 0.67
CA LEU A 228 26.95 9.85 0.46
C LEU A 228 25.41 9.77 0.42
N PRO A 229 24.82 9.02 -0.53
CA PRO A 229 23.37 8.89 -0.60
C PRO A 229 22.86 8.38 0.75
N VAL A 230 22.06 9.21 1.44
CA VAL A 230 21.45 8.82 2.71
C VAL A 230 20.33 7.85 2.38
N LYS A 231 20.58 6.55 2.59
CA LYS A 231 19.54 5.51 2.48
C LYS A 231 18.46 5.79 3.53
N ARG A 232 17.25 6.10 3.08
CA ARG A 232 16.10 6.32 3.96
C ARG A 232 15.29 5.04 4.10
N ARG A 233 14.71 4.84 5.29
CA ARG A 233 13.81 3.71 5.54
C ARG A 233 12.58 3.81 4.64
N MET A 234 12.25 2.70 4.00
CA MET A 234 11.11 2.58 3.12
C MET A 234 9.88 2.10 3.89
N PHE A 235 8.71 2.55 3.47
CA PHE A 235 7.40 2.17 4.00
C PHE A 235 6.46 1.84 2.84
N PHE A 236 5.41 1.07 3.15
CA PHE A 236 4.37 0.73 2.18
C PHE A 236 3.10 1.52 2.44
N LEU A 237 2.59 2.20 1.41
CA LEU A 237 1.31 2.88 1.43
C LEU A 237 0.34 2.18 0.49
N VAL A 238 -0.85 1.85 0.99
CA VAL A 238 -1.91 1.22 0.18
C VAL A 238 -2.85 2.31 -0.30
N VAL A 239 -2.97 2.46 -1.62
CA VAL A 239 -3.83 3.47 -2.27
C VAL A 239 -4.88 2.77 -3.14
N HIS A 240 -6.14 3.10 -2.95
CA HIS A 240 -7.28 2.57 -3.71
C HIS A 240 -7.64 3.48 -4.89
N GLY A 241 -8.25 2.91 -5.93
CA GLY A 241 -8.75 3.69 -7.08
C GLY A 241 -7.67 4.21 -8.03
N VAL A 242 -6.45 3.65 -7.96
CA VAL A 242 -5.34 3.99 -8.87
C VAL A 242 -5.55 3.32 -10.23
N VAL A 243 -5.85 2.02 -10.23
CA VAL A 243 -6.21 1.24 -11.42
C VAL A 243 -7.67 0.78 -11.26
N PRO A 244 -8.57 1.00 -12.23
CA PRO A 244 -9.99 0.67 -12.10
C PRO A 244 -10.27 -0.80 -11.77
N ASP A 245 -9.45 -1.70 -12.32
CA ASP A 245 -9.63 -3.16 -12.20
C ASP A 245 -8.91 -3.75 -10.98
N GLU A 246 -8.08 -2.98 -10.28
CA GLU A 246 -7.36 -3.44 -9.09
C GLU A 246 -7.96 -2.88 -7.78
N PRO A 247 -8.12 -3.69 -6.72
CA PRO A 247 -8.75 -3.21 -5.50
C PRO A 247 -7.94 -2.12 -4.79
N ASN A 248 -6.62 -2.21 -4.88
CA ASN A 248 -5.66 -1.24 -4.36
C ASN A 248 -4.28 -1.47 -4.98
N THR A 249 -3.44 -0.45 -4.92
CA THR A 249 -2.05 -0.47 -5.36
C THR A 249 -1.16 -0.17 -4.16
N ILE A 250 -0.07 -0.92 -4.02
CA ILE A 250 0.89 -0.75 -2.92
C ILE A 250 2.05 0.11 -3.44
N LEU A 251 2.38 1.17 -2.72
CA LEU A 251 3.42 2.13 -3.08
C LEU A 251 4.56 2.08 -2.08
N LYS A 252 5.79 2.20 -2.59
CA LYS A 252 7.03 2.23 -1.81
C LYS A 252 7.41 3.69 -1.57
N ILE A 253 7.23 4.18 -0.34
CA ILE A 253 7.40 5.60 0.01
C ILE A 253 8.38 5.78 1.17
N THR A 254 8.88 6.99 1.39
CA THR A 254 9.65 7.35 2.60
C THR A 254 8.79 8.13 3.59
N GLN A 255 9.31 8.36 4.79
CA GLN A 255 8.61 9.17 5.82
C GLN A 255 8.34 10.61 5.36
N GLU A 256 9.17 11.13 4.47
CA GLU A 256 9.09 12.51 3.95
C GLU A 256 8.28 12.64 2.66
N SER A 257 7.88 11.51 2.04
CA SER A 257 7.13 11.53 0.78
C SER A 257 5.84 12.32 0.94
N THR A 258 5.68 13.33 0.10
CA THR A 258 4.50 14.19 0.08
C THR A 258 3.35 13.53 -0.68
N THR A 259 2.13 14.04 -0.50
CA THR A 259 0.97 13.63 -1.29
C THR A 259 1.25 13.75 -2.80
N ARG A 260 2.00 14.76 -3.24
CA ARG A 260 2.43 14.90 -4.64
C ARG A 260 3.24 13.70 -5.11
N ASP A 261 4.23 13.29 -4.32
CA ASP A 261 5.12 12.17 -4.64
C ASP A 261 4.34 10.86 -4.70
N VAL A 262 3.40 10.67 -3.77
CA VAL A 262 2.51 9.50 -3.74
C VAL A 262 1.62 9.44 -4.98
N ILE A 263 1.01 10.57 -5.37
CA ILE A 263 0.19 10.62 -6.59
C ILE A 263 1.05 10.37 -7.83
N ALA A 264 2.22 11.00 -7.93
CA ALA A 264 3.14 10.78 -9.06
C ALA A 264 3.56 9.31 -9.18
N GLN A 265 3.88 8.66 -8.06
CA GLN A 265 4.22 7.24 -8.03
C GLN A 265 3.03 6.35 -8.41
N ALA A 266 1.81 6.69 -7.95
CA ALA A 266 0.59 5.98 -8.32
C ALA A 266 0.31 6.06 -9.84
N LEU A 267 0.44 7.25 -10.43
CA LEU A 267 0.24 7.45 -11.87
C LEU A 267 1.27 6.70 -12.69
N SER A 268 2.55 6.77 -12.29
CA SER A 268 3.63 6.01 -12.91
C SER A 268 3.36 4.50 -12.90
N LYS A 269 2.85 3.96 -11.80
CA LYS A 269 2.48 2.53 -11.72
C LYS A 269 1.28 2.14 -12.57
N SER A 270 0.29 3.02 -12.68
CA SER A 270 -0.87 2.80 -13.56
C SER A 270 -0.56 3.00 -15.05
N ASN A 271 0.69 3.36 -15.40
CA ASN A 271 1.11 3.77 -16.74
C ASN A 271 0.22 4.90 -17.31
N ASN A 272 -0.18 5.84 -16.44
CA ASN A 272 -1.01 6.97 -16.79
C ASN A 272 -0.15 8.23 -16.93
N SER A 273 -0.29 8.94 -18.07
CA SER A 273 0.44 10.17 -18.39
C SER A 273 -0.30 11.45 -18.01
N ASP A 274 -1.42 11.35 -17.31
CA ASP A 274 -2.14 12.52 -16.79
C ASP A 274 -1.26 13.35 -15.84
N SER A 275 -1.58 14.64 -15.69
CA SER A 275 -0.87 15.48 -14.73
C SER A 275 -1.19 15.06 -13.30
N VAL A 276 -0.19 15.07 -12.42
CA VAL A 276 -0.37 14.91 -10.95
C VAL A 276 -1.40 15.90 -10.41
N ASP A 277 -1.47 17.08 -11.04
CA ASP A 277 -2.44 18.10 -10.69
C ASP A 277 -3.89 17.71 -10.97
N ASP A 278 -4.15 16.75 -11.85
CA ASP A 278 -5.51 16.30 -12.15
C ASP A 278 -6.05 15.32 -11.11
N TYR A 279 -5.28 15.03 -10.06
CA TYR A 279 -5.65 14.06 -9.03
C TYR A 279 -5.60 14.65 -7.63
N VAL A 280 -6.37 14.00 -6.74
CA VAL A 280 -6.31 14.21 -5.30
C VAL A 280 -6.24 12.90 -4.55
N LEU A 281 -5.49 12.93 -3.46
CA LEU A 281 -5.46 11.84 -2.49
C LEU A 281 -6.45 12.15 -1.36
N ILE A 282 -7.34 11.20 -1.10
CA ILE A 282 -8.38 11.30 -0.09
C ILE A 282 -8.09 10.26 0.97
N GLU A 283 -8.01 10.65 2.24
CA GLU A 283 -8.11 9.69 3.33
C GLU A 283 -9.58 9.49 3.71
N GLU A 284 -9.95 8.23 3.92
CA GLU A 284 -11.25 7.83 4.44
C GLU A 284 -11.02 7.04 5.72
N VAL A 285 -11.43 7.58 6.87
CA VAL A 285 -11.14 7.03 8.20
C VAL A 285 -12.44 6.82 8.97
N GLN A 286 -12.55 5.67 9.63
CA GLN A 286 -13.69 5.37 10.48
C GLN A 286 -13.61 6.14 11.82
N GLN A 287 -14.71 6.77 12.24
CA GLN A 287 -14.81 7.44 13.54
C GLN A 287 -15.22 6.46 14.65
N GLY A 288 -14.43 6.38 15.73
CA GLY A 288 -14.80 5.75 17.02
C GLY A 288 -14.11 4.41 17.34
N TRP A 289 -13.88 4.16 18.64
CA TRP A 289 -13.13 3.01 19.18
C TRP A 289 -13.96 1.71 19.33
N GLU A 290 -15.28 1.70 19.10
CA GLU A 290 -16.15 0.57 19.44
C GLU A 290 -16.58 -0.32 18.25
N LYS A 291 -16.44 -1.65 18.45
CA LYS A 291 -16.61 -2.68 17.41
C LYS A 291 -18.05 -3.01 16.97
N LYS A 292 -19.12 -2.36 17.47
CA LYS A 292 -20.46 -3.00 17.49
C LYS A 292 -21.73 -2.22 17.07
N SER A 293 -21.66 -1.12 16.32
CA SER A 293 -22.88 -0.52 15.75
C SER A 293 -22.82 -0.40 14.22
N ALA A 294 -23.93 -0.71 13.56
CA ALA A 294 -24.10 -0.82 12.11
C ALA A 294 -24.18 0.55 11.38
N ASP A 295 -23.81 1.65 12.05
CA ASP A 295 -23.87 3.00 11.50
C ASP A 295 -22.53 3.72 11.77
N ARG A 296 -21.46 3.17 11.18
CA ARG A 296 -20.09 3.69 11.29
C ARG A 296 -19.96 4.92 10.39
N ARG A 297 -19.79 6.11 10.98
CA ARG A 297 -19.49 7.33 10.21
C ARG A 297 -18.05 7.26 9.67
N MET A 298 -17.93 7.32 8.36
CA MET A 298 -16.66 7.43 7.64
C MET A 298 -16.40 8.91 7.39
N ILE A 299 -15.27 9.41 7.88
CA ILE A 299 -14.82 10.78 7.63
C ILE A 299 -13.90 10.74 6.42
N ARG A 300 -14.16 11.62 5.44
CA ARG A 300 -13.29 11.83 4.29
C ARG A 300 -12.60 13.18 4.42
N ARG A 301 -11.30 13.22 4.15
CA ARG A 301 -10.50 14.45 4.09
C ARG A 301 -9.57 14.37 2.87
N PHE A 302 -9.48 15.48 2.14
CA PHE A 302 -8.47 15.63 1.10
C PHE A 302 -7.13 15.95 1.74
N LEU A 303 -6.07 15.26 1.34
CA LEU A 303 -4.72 15.61 1.76
C LEU A 303 -4.18 16.76 0.92
N ASP A 304 -3.49 17.69 1.58
CA ASP A 304 -2.78 18.74 0.85
C ASP A 304 -1.64 18.13 0.02
N VAL A 305 -1.30 18.77 -1.10
CA VAL A 305 -0.23 18.33 -2.02
C VAL A 305 1.12 18.20 -1.30
N ASN A 306 1.38 19.02 -0.28
CA ASN A 306 2.63 19.01 0.50
C ASN A 306 2.50 18.26 1.84
N GLU A 307 1.30 17.81 2.22
CA GLU A 307 1.12 16.99 3.42
C GLU A 307 1.77 15.62 3.22
N ARG A 308 2.13 14.95 4.31
CA ARG A 308 2.76 13.64 4.30
C ARG A 308 1.73 12.56 4.63
N PRO A 309 1.41 11.65 3.69
CA PRO A 309 0.39 10.64 3.92
C PRO A 309 0.67 9.71 5.11
N LEU A 310 1.93 9.41 5.41
CA LEU A 310 2.28 8.59 6.60
C LEU A 310 1.99 9.31 7.92
N GLU A 311 2.21 10.63 7.98
CA GLU A 311 1.88 11.42 9.17
C GLU A 311 0.36 11.51 9.36
N ALA A 312 -0.39 11.68 8.28
CA ALA A 312 -1.85 11.63 8.29
C ALA A 312 -2.35 10.24 8.75
N GLN A 313 -1.76 9.16 8.22
CA GLN A 313 -2.10 7.79 8.61
C GLN A 313 -1.84 7.51 10.10
N ALA A 314 -0.76 8.06 10.66
CA ALA A 314 -0.43 7.89 12.08
C ALA A 314 -1.46 8.52 13.03
N GLN A 315 -2.27 9.47 12.55
CA GLN A 315 -3.32 10.13 13.33
C GLN A 315 -4.65 9.35 13.32
N TRP A 316 -4.76 8.27 12.53
CA TRP A 316 -5.98 7.50 12.41
C TRP A 316 -6.33 6.80 13.73
N GLN A 317 -7.57 6.98 14.18
CA GLN A 317 -8.12 6.37 15.40
C GLN A 317 -8.93 5.09 15.12
N GLY A 318 -8.88 4.58 13.88
CA GLY A 318 -9.65 3.45 13.40
C GLY A 318 -9.15 2.94 12.05
N GLU A 319 -9.89 2.02 11.44
CA GLU A 319 -9.59 1.56 10.07
C GLU A 319 -9.76 2.74 9.09
N GLY A 320 -8.74 2.93 8.25
CA GLY A 320 -8.77 3.94 7.21
C GLY A 320 -8.14 3.44 5.92
N ARG A 321 -8.34 4.19 4.84
CA ARG A 321 -7.76 3.91 3.54
C ARG A 321 -7.50 5.20 2.76
N PHE A 322 -6.48 5.18 1.92
CA PHE A 322 -6.24 6.24 0.94
C PHE A 322 -6.92 5.92 -0.39
N ILE A 323 -7.52 6.92 -1.02
CA ILE A 323 -8.22 6.81 -2.29
C ILE A 323 -7.67 7.87 -3.23
N LEU A 324 -7.19 7.45 -4.39
CA LEU A 324 -6.84 8.34 -5.49
C LEU A 324 -8.09 8.64 -6.32
N LYS A 325 -8.33 9.91 -6.65
CA LYS A 325 -9.47 10.31 -7.48
C LYS A 325 -9.07 11.37 -8.50
N LYS A 326 -9.49 11.19 -9.76
CA LYS A 326 -9.33 12.18 -10.83
C LYS A 326 -10.33 13.33 -10.64
N LEU A 327 -9.86 14.56 -10.86
CA LEU A 327 -10.60 15.81 -10.67
C LEU A 327 -11.51 16.16 -11.85
N ALA A 328 -11.34 15.49 -12.99
CA ALA A 328 -12.03 15.80 -14.24
C ALA A 328 -13.56 15.58 -14.20
N ASP A 329 -14.08 14.80 -13.25
CA ASP A 329 -15.50 14.41 -13.25
C ASP A 329 -16.44 15.47 -12.63
N ASP A 330 -15.93 16.52 -11.98
CA ASP A 330 -16.78 17.45 -11.22
C ASP A 330 -16.27 18.92 -11.23
N PRO A 331 -17.01 19.85 -11.88
CA PRO A 331 -16.63 21.27 -12.02
C PRO A 331 -16.43 22.03 -10.71
N SER A 332 -17.17 21.72 -9.64
CA SER A 332 -17.01 22.37 -8.33
C SER A 332 -15.74 21.95 -7.62
N THR A 333 -15.47 20.64 -7.60
CA THR A 333 -14.22 20.12 -7.02
C THR A 333 -13.00 20.72 -7.71
N ARG A 334 -13.03 20.86 -9.05
CA ARG A 334 -11.97 21.51 -9.84
C ARG A 334 -11.78 22.99 -9.48
N ALA A 335 -12.86 23.77 -9.39
CA ALA A 335 -12.79 25.19 -9.03
C ALA A 335 -12.22 25.39 -7.61
N TRP A 336 -12.63 24.54 -6.68
CA TRP A 336 -12.18 24.57 -5.30
C TRP A 336 -10.70 24.23 -5.12
N ILE A 337 -10.22 23.15 -5.73
CA ILE A 337 -8.81 22.76 -5.59
C ILE A 337 -7.90 23.75 -6.30
N THR A 338 -8.29 24.29 -7.45
CA THR A 338 -7.51 25.32 -8.15
C THR A 338 -7.32 26.56 -7.27
N THR A 339 -8.33 26.94 -6.49
CA THR A 339 -8.27 28.03 -5.52
C THR A 339 -7.31 27.73 -4.36
N ILE A 340 -7.38 26.51 -3.79
CA ILE A 340 -6.49 26.08 -2.71
C ILE A 340 -5.02 26.05 -3.20
N ARG A 341 -4.75 25.50 -4.39
CA ARG A 341 -3.39 25.44 -4.93
C ARG A 341 -2.84 26.82 -5.29
N GLY A 342 -3.68 27.73 -5.79
CA GLY A 342 -3.29 29.10 -6.11
C GLY A 342 -2.86 29.92 -4.89
N THR A 343 -3.48 29.69 -3.73
CA THR A 343 -3.12 30.35 -2.46
C THR A 343 -1.83 29.77 -1.86
N ILE A 344 -1.63 28.45 -1.93
CA ILE A 344 -0.44 27.78 -1.39
C ILE A 344 0.83 28.12 -2.19
N ASN A 345 0.78 28.12 -3.53
CA ASN A 345 1.96 28.42 -4.37
C ASN A 345 2.45 29.87 -4.24
N LYS A 346 1.59 30.82 -3.84
CA LYS A 346 1.99 32.22 -3.59
C LYS A 346 2.83 32.36 -2.32
N SER A 347 2.60 31.54 -1.30
CA SER A 347 3.34 31.58 -0.02
C SER A 347 4.81 31.13 -0.13
N LYS A 348 5.24 30.57 -1.28
CA LYS A 348 6.58 30.01 -1.52
C LYS A 348 7.45 30.83 -2.48
N ARG A 349 7.09 32.08 -2.82
CA ARG A 349 7.97 32.91 -3.69
C ARG A 349 9.24 33.32 -2.93
N PRO A 350 10.43 33.22 -3.55
CA PRO A 350 11.67 33.64 -2.92
C PRO A 350 11.66 35.15 -2.64
N MET A 351 12.03 35.52 -1.42
CA MET A 351 12.28 36.90 -1.00
C MET A 351 13.61 37.40 -1.57
N ASP A 352 13.66 38.62 -2.09
CA ASP A 352 14.92 39.27 -2.46
C ASP A 352 15.73 39.66 -1.22
N VAL A 353 17.05 39.86 -1.41
CA VAL A 353 18.06 40.13 -0.34
C VAL A 353 17.74 41.35 0.54
N ASN A 354 16.83 42.22 0.10
CA ASN A 354 16.36 43.40 0.85
C ASN A 354 14.97 43.24 1.48
N GLY A 355 14.37 42.05 1.50
CA GLY A 355 13.06 41.81 2.13
C GLY A 355 11.88 42.51 1.44
N SER A 356 12.05 42.94 0.19
CA SER A 356 10.99 43.53 -0.63
C SER A 356 10.49 42.52 -1.65
N GLU A 357 9.18 42.33 -1.73
CA GLU A 357 8.53 41.53 -2.77
C GLU A 357 8.80 42.12 -4.17
N LEU A 358 9.18 41.28 -5.12
CA LEU A 358 9.31 41.67 -6.53
C LEU A 358 7.90 41.95 -7.12
N ARG A 359 7.48 43.22 -7.11
CA ARG A 359 6.21 43.70 -7.67
C ARG A 359 6.20 43.56 -9.20
N GLY A 360 5.74 42.41 -9.68
CA GLY A 360 5.30 42.26 -11.07
C GLY A 360 4.05 43.11 -11.31
N TRP A 361 4.02 43.86 -12.42
CA TRP A 361 2.90 44.70 -12.82
C TRP A 361 1.67 43.85 -13.16
N THR A 362 0.86 43.50 -12.16
CA THR A 362 -0.56 43.12 -12.23
C THR A 362 -1.06 42.93 -10.80
N ASP A 363 -1.14 44.01 -10.03
CA ASP A 363 -1.81 44.02 -8.72
C ASP A 363 -3.33 44.09 -8.97
N GLY A 364 -3.87 43.01 -9.51
CA GLY A 364 -5.30 42.76 -9.61
C GLY A 364 -5.71 41.90 -8.42
N GLU A 365 -6.74 42.35 -7.68
CA GLU A 365 -7.32 41.71 -6.49
C GLU A 365 -7.22 40.17 -6.52
N GLU A 366 -6.76 39.57 -5.41
CA GLU A 366 -6.64 38.13 -5.32
C GLU A 366 -7.96 37.46 -5.68
N ALA A 367 -8.01 36.69 -6.77
CA ALA A 367 -9.22 36.06 -7.27
C ALA A 367 -9.20 34.55 -7.04
N PHE A 368 -10.37 33.98 -6.77
CA PHE A 368 -10.62 32.55 -6.62
C PHE A 368 -11.61 32.02 -7.66
N LEU A 369 -11.63 30.70 -7.84
CA LEU A 369 -12.60 30.03 -8.70
C LEU A 369 -13.73 29.43 -7.87
N VAL A 370 -14.96 29.76 -8.22
CA VAL A 370 -16.19 29.23 -7.63
C VAL A 370 -17.06 28.61 -8.72
N CYS A 371 -17.65 27.44 -8.45
CA CYS A 371 -18.63 26.83 -9.33
C CYS A 371 -20.01 26.92 -8.67
N VAL A 372 -20.97 27.48 -9.40
CA VAL A 372 -22.37 27.62 -8.96
C VAL A 372 -23.25 26.78 -9.88
N TYR A 373 -24.05 25.89 -9.31
CA TYR A 373 -25.01 25.05 -10.02
C TYR A 373 -26.39 25.72 -10.05
N ASN A 374 -27.23 25.26 -10.97
CA ASN A 374 -28.63 25.72 -11.14
C ASN A 374 -28.74 27.22 -11.46
N VAL A 375 -27.85 27.73 -12.33
CA VAL A 375 -27.82 29.15 -12.69
C VAL A 375 -28.93 29.48 -13.69
N ALA A 376 -29.15 28.62 -14.68
CA ALA A 376 -30.26 28.70 -15.62
C ALA A 376 -30.67 27.29 -16.13
N PRO A 377 -31.89 27.11 -16.67
CA PRO A 377 -32.36 25.81 -17.17
C PRO A 377 -31.51 25.24 -18.32
N ASP A 378 -30.94 26.12 -19.13
CA ASP A 378 -30.04 25.84 -20.26
C ASP A 378 -28.55 25.85 -19.86
N GLN A 379 -28.23 26.38 -18.67
CA GLN A 379 -26.88 26.43 -18.12
C GLN A 379 -26.83 25.78 -16.71
N PRO A 380 -26.55 24.45 -16.64
CA PRO A 380 -26.65 23.69 -15.39
C PRO A 380 -25.64 24.13 -14.32
N TYR A 381 -24.52 24.73 -14.73
CA TYR A 381 -23.54 25.32 -13.82
C TYR A 381 -22.75 26.47 -14.48
N ALA A 382 -22.19 27.35 -13.67
CA ALA A 382 -21.28 28.42 -14.07
C ALA A 382 -20.03 28.43 -13.18
N VAL A 383 -18.85 28.37 -13.80
CA VAL A 383 -17.56 28.58 -13.12
C VAL A 383 -17.17 30.05 -13.22
N LEU A 384 -16.99 30.73 -12.10
CA LEU A 384 -16.71 32.16 -12.01
C LEU A 384 -15.32 32.38 -11.44
N LYS A 385 -14.63 33.41 -11.94
CA LYS A 385 -13.39 33.93 -11.34
C LYS A 385 -13.77 35.21 -10.60
N ALA A 386 -13.80 35.15 -9.28
CA ALA A 386 -14.28 36.22 -8.41
C ALA A 386 -13.18 36.68 -7.44
N PRO A 387 -13.13 37.96 -7.04
CA PRO A 387 -12.25 38.43 -5.96
C PRO A 387 -12.47 37.65 -4.65
N THR A 388 -11.40 37.42 -3.88
CA THR A 388 -11.44 36.74 -2.55
C THR A 388 -12.28 37.49 -1.52
N SER A 389 -12.56 38.77 -1.75
CA SER A 389 -13.49 39.59 -0.98
C SER A 389 -14.96 39.38 -1.33
N SER A 390 -15.28 38.66 -2.42
CA SER A 390 -16.66 38.53 -2.91
C SER A 390 -17.60 37.85 -1.92
N THR A 391 -18.73 38.51 -1.71
CA THR A 391 -19.86 38.06 -0.90
C THR A 391 -20.76 37.10 -1.68
N ALA A 392 -21.68 36.43 -0.99
CA ALA A 392 -22.66 35.55 -1.63
C ALA A 392 -23.50 36.28 -2.68
N GLN A 393 -23.87 37.55 -2.42
CA GLN A 393 -24.57 38.38 -3.41
C GLN A 393 -23.71 38.71 -4.64
N ASP A 394 -22.42 39.00 -4.45
CA ASP A 394 -21.51 39.27 -5.58
C ASP A 394 -21.40 38.05 -6.51
N ILE A 395 -21.31 36.86 -5.93
CA ILE A 395 -21.23 35.61 -6.69
C ILE A 395 -22.55 35.32 -7.43
N VAL A 396 -23.70 35.57 -6.80
CA VAL A 396 -25.01 35.44 -7.43
C VAL A 396 -25.16 36.42 -8.61
N ALA A 397 -24.79 37.68 -8.41
CA ALA A 397 -24.82 38.68 -9.47
C ALA A 397 -23.93 38.29 -10.66
N GLN A 398 -22.69 37.84 -10.40
CA GLN A 398 -21.79 37.35 -11.44
C GLN A 398 -22.34 36.11 -12.16
N ALA A 399 -23.02 35.20 -11.45
CA ALA A 399 -23.64 34.02 -12.03
C ALA A 399 -24.78 34.41 -13.01
N LEU A 400 -25.66 35.33 -12.59
CA LEU A 400 -26.76 35.83 -13.42
C LEU A 400 -26.26 36.56 -14.67
N ILE A 401 -25.24 37.42 -14.53
CA ILE A 401 -24.60 38.12 -15.66
C ILE A 401 -24.02 37.10 -16.66
N LYS A 402 -23.32 36.08 -16.14
CA LYS A 402 -22.72 35.03 -16.99
C LYS A 402 -23.77 34.19 -17.72
N ALA A 403 -24.91 33.93 -17.08
CA ALA A 403 -26.07 33.27 -17.66
C ALA A 403 -26.98 34.21 -18.48
N ARG A 404 -26.59 35.48 -18.65
CA ARG A 404 -27.37 36.51 -19.40
C ARG A 404 -28.80 36.71 -18.87
N ARG A 405 -29.01 36.52 -17.56
CA ARG A 405 -30.28 36.81 -16.87
C ARG A 405 -30.28 38.25 -16.37
N ILE A 406 -31.38 38.96 -16.56
CA ILE A 406 -31.58 40.38 -16.17
C ILE A 406 -32.35 40.50 -14.85
N GLU A 407 -32.51 39.38 -14.14
CA GLU A 407 -33.26 39.35 -12.88
C GLU A 407 -32.45 39.96 -11.74
N ASP A 408 -33.17 40.49 -10.74
CA ASP A 408 -32.56 41.08 -9.55
C ASP A 408 -31.83 40.01 -8.73
N PRO A 409 -30.50 40.12 -8.52
CA PRO A 409 -29.71 39.20 -7.70
C PRO A 409 -30.27 39.01 -6.28
N SER A 410 -30.94 40.03 -5.75
CA SER A 410 -31.55 40.02 -4.41
C SER A 410 -32.61 38.95 -4.24
N LYS A 411 -33.18 38.42 -5.34
CA LYS A 411 -34.19 37.35 -5.34
C LYS A 411 -33.60 35.95 -5.15
N PHE A 412 -32.29 35.80 -5.30
CA PHE A 412 -31.61 34.53 -5.21
C PHE A 412 -30.76 34.43 -3.94
N VAL A 413 -30.49 33.20 -3.52
CA VAL A 413 -29.57 32.86 -2.44
C VAL A 413 -28.63 31.75 -2.89
N LEU A 414 -27.41 31.81 -2.40
CA LEU A 414 -26.44 30.75 -2.56
C LEU A 414 -26.63 29.71 -1.45
N VAL A 415 -26.72 28.44 -1.81
CA VAL A 415 -26.81 27.32 -0.89
C VAL A 415 -25.54 26.49 -1.03
N GLU A 416 -24.81 26.32 0.07
CA GLU A 416 -23.69 25.40 0.18
C GLU A 416 -24.23 24.00 0.49
N GLU A 417 -23.88 23.02 -0.33
CA GLU A 417 -24.11 21.60 -0.04
C GLU A 417 -22.77 20.88 0.06
N VAL A 418 -22.53 20.20 1.18
CA VAL A 418 -21.32 19.41 1.41
C VAL A 418 -21.71 17.96 1.68
N GLU A 419 -21.07 17.04 0.95
CA GLU A 419 -21.28 15.61 1.03
C GLU A 419 -20.49 15.03 2.21
N PHE A 420 -21.19 14.55 3.24
CA PHE A 420 -20.58 14.00 4.46
C PHE A 420 -20.65 12.47 4.59
N SER A 421 -21.31 11.76 3.66
CA SER A 421 -21.54 10.32 3.77
C SER A 421 -21.84 9.63 2.43
N PRO A 422 -21.43 8.37 2.23
CA PRO A 422 -21.84 7.55 1.09
C PRO A 422 -23.36 7.26 1.01
N SER A 423 -24.12 7.58 2.06
CA SER A 423 -25.59 7.49 2.07
C SER A 423 -26.32 8.71 1.48
N GLY A 424 -25.59 9.68 0.89
CA GLY A 424 -26.17 10.84 0.22
C GLY A 424 -26.83 11.86 1.17
N ARG A 425 -26.59 11.79 2.48
CA ARG A 425 -27.07 12.83 3.42
C ARG A 425 -26.30 14.13 3.21
N GLN A 426 -26.89 15.02 2.43
CA GLN A 426 -26.43 16.37 2.19
C GLN A 426 -26.80 17.27 3.38
N ARG A 427 -25.83 18.05 3.86
CA ARG A 427 -26.12 19.18 4.75
C ARG A 427 -26.09 20.45 3.91
N GLY A 428 -27.26 20.83 3.39
CA GLY A 428 -27.46 22.12 2.72
C GLY A 428 -27.56 23.26 3.73
N ARG A 429 -26.74 24.29 3.56
CA ARG A 429 -26.77 25.54 4.34
C ARG A 429 -26.94 26.72 3.38
N THR A 430 -27.96 27.54 3.61
CA THR A 430 -28.11 28.82 2.92
C THR A 430 -27.10 29.82 3.46
N LEU A 431 -26.30 30.43 2.59
CA LEU A 431 -25.38 31.51 2.95
C LEU A 431 -26.15 32.81 3.18
N HIS A 432 -25.61 33.67 4.04
CA HIS A 432 -26.11 35.04 4.17
C HIS A 432 -25.61 35.90 3.00
N ASP A 433 -26.38 36.91 2.59
CA ASP A 433 -26.08 37.77 1.44
C ASP A 433 -24.66 38.38 1.51
N ASN A 434 -24.22 38.76 2.71
CA ASN A 434 -22.90 39.37 2.98
C ASN A 434 -21.80 38.36 3.35
N GLU A 435 -22.08 37.05 3.35
CA GLU A 435 -21.09 36.04 3.73
C GLU A 435 -20.01 35.91 2.64
N ASN A 436 -18.75 35.92 3.03
CA ASN A 436 -17.63 35.78 2.10
C ASN A 436 -17.54 34.34 1.58
N VAL A 437 -17.76 34.16 0.28
CA VAL A 437 -17.85 32.82 -0.34
C VAL A 437 -16.51 32.10 -0.35
N PHE A 438 -15.41 32.83 -0.54
CA PHE A 438 -14.06 32.28 -0.48
C PHE A 438 -13.76 31.64 0.88
N LEU A 439 -14.08 32.33 1.98
CA LEU A 439 -13.90 31.80 3.34
C LEU A 439 -14.84 30.63 3.65
N VAL A 440 -16.04 30.58 3.08
CA VAL A 440 -16.92 29.41 3.20
C VAL A 440 -16.32 28.22 2.48
N GLN A 441 -15.89 28.42 1.23
CA GLN A 441 -15.31 27.38 0.39
C GLN A 441 -14.00 26.84 0.98
N GLN A 442 -13.18 27.67 1.65
CA GLN A 442 -11.99 27.20 2.37
C GLN A 442 -12.28 26.30 3.58
N LYS A 443 -13.49 26.36 4.15
CA LYS A 443 -13.86 25.51 5.31
C LYS A 443 -14.29 24.11 4.92
N TRP A 444 -14.43 23.82 3.63
CA TRP A 444 -14.81 22.50 3.14
C TRP A 444 -13.76 21.45 3.52
N LYS A 445 -14.21 20.33 4.09
CA LYS A 445 -13.37 19.17 4.40
C LYS A 445 -13.65 17.97 3.49
N ALA A 446 -14.74 18.03 2.73
CA ALA A 446 -15.25 17.00 1.83
C ALA A 446 -15.82 17.66 0.56
N LYS A 447 -16.28 16.84 -0.41
CA LYS A 447 -16.84 17.35 -1.67
C LYS A 447 -17.99 18.32 -1.37
N GLY A 448 -17.90 19.54 -1.86
CA GLY A 448 -18.94 20.55 -1.72
C GLY A 448 -19.22 21.27 -3.03
N TRP A 449 -20.41 21.82 -3.16
CA TRP A 449 -20.79 22.70 -4.27
C TRP A 449 -21.71 23.81 -3.78
N PHE A 450 -21.78 24.88 -4.58
CA PHE A 450 -22.76 25.92 -4.38
C PHE A 450 -23.89 25.77 -5.39
N GLU A 451 -25.12 25.95 -4.94
CA GLU A 451 -26.31 25.96 -5.78
C GLU A 451 -27.04 27.29 -5.62
N MET A 452 -27.44 27.89 -6.75
CA MET A 452 -28.28 29.08 -6.73
C MET A 452 -29.74 28.66 -6.63
N ARG A 453 -30.48 29.23 -5.66
CA ARG A 453 -31.92 29.00 -5.50
C ARG A 453 -32.67 30.32 -5.31
N GLU A 454 -33.93 30.36 -5.74
CA GLU A 454 -34.81 31.49 -5.46
C GLU A 454 -35.18 31.54 -3.97
N LYS A 455 -35.16 32.74 -3.37
CA LYS A 455 -35.51 32.96 -1.95
C LYS A 455 -36.89 32.43 -1.59
N ASP A 456 -37.83 32.45 -2.53
CA ASP A 456 -39.20 31.98 -2.30
C ASP A 456 -39.31 30.44 -2.27
N GLN A 457 -38.48 29.74 -3.05
CA GLN A 457 -38.41 28.27 -3.02
C GLN A 457 -37.79 27.76 -1.71
N VAL A 458 -36.76 28.43 -1.18
CA VAL A 458 -36.09 28.05 0.08
C VAL A 458 -37.01 28.23 1.31
N LYS A 459 -37.92 29.21 1.28
CA LYS A 459 -38.95 29.40 2.33
C LYS A 459 -40.00 28.28 2.32
N CYS A 460 -40.35 27.75 1.15
CA CYS A 460 -41.32 26.66 1.00
C CYS A 460 -40.77 25.34 1.59
N ASP A 461 -39.52 24.99 1.30
CA ASP A 461 -38.86 23.78 1.83
C ASP A 461 -38.75 23.75 3.36
N ARG A 462 -38.57 24.92 4.00
CA ARG A 462 -38.60 25.04 5.47
C ARG A 462 -39.98 24.77 6.06
N LYS A 463 -41.07 25.07 5.34
CA LYS A 463 -42.45 24.77 5.79
C LYS A 463 -42.78 23.29 5.63
N THR A 464 -42.34 22.64 4.54
CA THR A 464 -42.56 21.19 4.29
C THR A 464 -41.80 20.29 5.26
N LYS A 465 -40.59 20.70 5.71
CA LYS A 465 -39.85 20.00 6.78
C LYS A 465 -40.42 20.20 8.19
N LYS A 466 -41.13 21.31 8.45
CA LYS A 466 -41.83 21.53 9.74
C LYS A 466 -43.16 20.78 9.83
N THR A 467 -43.92 20.66 8.73
CA THR A 467 -45.21 19.93 8.72
C THR A 467 -45.05 18.41 8.76
N SER A 468 -43.90 17.88 8.32
CA SER A 468 -43.57 16.44 8.44
C SER A 468 -43.08 16.03 9.83
N ALA A 469 -42.67 16.97 10.68
CA ALA A 469 -42.32 16.73 12.08
C ALA A 469 -43.53 16.70 13.02
N LEU A 470 -44.62 17.42 12.68
CA LEU A 470 -45.84 17.49 13.52
C LEU A 470 -46.91 16.42 13.22
N LYS A 471 -46.76 15.62 12.15
CA LYS A 471 -47.70 14.51 11.84
C LYS A 471 -47.30 13.16 12.46
N ARG A 472 -46.31 13.11 13.34
CA ARG A 472 -45.80 11.85 13.93
C ARG A 472 -46.26 11.55 15.36
N PHE A 473 -47.22 12.33 15.89
CA PHE A 473 -47.90 12.04 17.15
C PHE A 473 -49.40 12.25 17.00
N GLY A 474 -50.14 11.15 16.86
CA GLY A 474 -51.60 11.12 16.79
C GLY A 474 -52.10 9.69 16.58
N TYR A 475 -52.39 9.01 17.69
CA TYR A 475 -53.06 7.72 17.75
C TYR A 475 -54.54 7.83 17.37
N SER A 476 -55.17 6.65 17.17
CA SER A 476 -56.61 6.35 17.03
C SER A 476 -57.10 6.31 15.57
N SER A 477 -57.97 5.41 15.10
CA SER A 477 -58.54 4.11 15.53
C SER A 477 -59.59 3.73 14.45
N LYS A 478 -59.69 2.44 14.07
CA LYS A 478 -60.84 1.69 13.47
C LYS A 478 -61.96 2.43 12.68
N SER A 479 -62.24 1.94 11.45
CA SER A 479 -63.53 1.36 10.97
C SER A 479 -63.54 1.34 9.43
N GLY A 480 -63.70 0.18 8.75
CA GLY A 480 -64.92 -0.21 7.98
C GLY A 480 -64.98 0.47 6.59
N ASP A 481 -65.44 -0.07 5.47
CA ASP A 481 -66.00 -1.35 5.02
C ASP A 481 -66.13 -1.21 3.46
N GLY A 482 -66.12 -2.34 2.73
CA GLY A 482 -66.61 -2.49 1.35
C GLY A 482 -65.85 -1.82 0.20
N SER A 483 -65.91 -2.28 -1.06
CA SER A 483 -66.57 -3.41 -1.71
C SER A 483 -66.25 -3.32 -3.21
N ARG A 484 -66.24 -4.47 -3.91
CA ARG A 484 -66.36 -4.71 -5.37
C ARG A 484 -65.11 -4.47 -6.23
N SER A 485 -64.51 -5.55 -6.75
CA SER A 485 -64.86 -6.34 -7.96
C SER A 485 -64.62 -5.53 -9.23
N SER A 486 -63.95 -6.00 -10.28
CA SER A 486 -63.92 -7.31 -10.96
C SER A 486 -62.86 -7.15 -12.07
N SER A 487 -62.15 -8.14 -12.59
CA SER A 487 -62.65 -9.23 -13.44
C SER A 487 -61.45 -9.77 -14.24
N TRP A 488 -61.20 -11.10 -14.14
CA TRP A 488 -60.95 -12.08 -15.21
C TRP A 488 -59.91 -11.75 -16.32
N ARG A 489 -58.93 -12.58 -16.68
CA ARG A 489 -58.92 -14.03 -17.06
C ARG A 489 -57.46 -14.52 -16.91
N GLN A 490 -57.06 -15.69 -16.38
CA GLN A 490 -57.44 -17.11 -16.54
C GLN A 490 -56.98 -17.77 -17.86
N ALA A 491 -55.96 -18.64 -17.74
CA ALA A 491 -55.72 -19.92 -18.46
C ALA A 491 -54.46 -20.58 -17.82
N HIS A 492 -54.61 -21.56 -16.90
CA HIS A 492 -54.61 -23.03 -17.10
C HIS A 492 -53.34 -23.57 -17.80
N SER A 493 -52.50 -24.38 -17.15
CA SER A 493 -52.60 -25.85 -16.93
C SER A 493 -51.57 -26.26 -15.85
N GLU A 494 -51.92 -26.89 -14.71
CA GLU A 494 -52.02 -28.35 -14.44
C GLU A 494 -50.84 -29.18 -15.01
N GLY A 495 -50.12 -30.04 -14.28
CA GLY A 495 -50.21 -30.50 -12.89
C GLY A 495 -49.05 -31.44 -12.51
N GLU A 496 -49.04 -31.87 -11.23
CA GLU A 496 -48.43 -33.10 -10.66
C GLU A 496 -46.88 -33.23 -10.65
N ASP A 497 -46.17 -33.76 -9.64
CA ASP A 497 -46.50 -34.24 -8.29
C ASP A 497 -45.21 -34.37 -7.45
N GLU A 498 -45.40 -34.45 -6.13
CA GLU A 498 -44.60 -35.17 -5.11
C GLU A 498 -43.08 -34.94 -4.84
N SER A 499 -42.86 -34.33 -3.67
CA SER A 499 -42.17 -34.91 -2.50
C SER A 499 -40.73 -34.48 -2.12
N ARG A 500 -40.60 -34.34 -0.78
CA ARG A 500 -39.43 -34.49 0.12
C ARG A 500 -38.63 -33.25 0.56
N GLU A 501 -39.03 -32.80 1.76
CA GLU A 501 -38.22 -32.55 2.97
C GLU A 501 -37.06 -31.53 2.87
N SER A 502 -37.20 -30.32 3.44
CA SER A 502 -37.01 -30.02 4.87
C SER A 502 -35.61 -30.41 5.39
N THR A 503 -34.73 -29.42 5.65
CA THR A 503 -34.40 -28.98 7.03
C THR A 503 -33.33 -27.89 7.02
N VAL A 504 -33.65 -26.81 7.73
CA VAL A 504 -32.87 -25.61 8.03
C VAL A 504 -31.72 -25.90 9.00
N MET A 505 -30.48 -25.52 8.67
CA MET A 505 -29.35 -25.55 9.61
C MET A 505 -29.36 -24.35 10.57
N LYS A 506 -29.59 -24.62 11.86
CA LYS A 506 -29.28 -23.74 13.00
C LYS A 506 -27.80 -23.86 13.37
N ILE A 507 -27.02 -22.81 13.16
CA ILE A 507 -25.65 -22.69 13.68
C ILE A 507 -25.71 -22.22 15.14
N LYS A 508 -25.31 -23.08 16.09
CA LYS A 508 -25.07 -22.72 17.49
C LYS A 508 -23.61 -22.28 17.69
N ARG A 509 -23.44 -21.05 18.20
CA ARG A 509 -22.22 -20.55 18.84
C ARG A 509 -21.79 -21.50 19.96
N LEU A 510 -20.53 -21.93 19.95
CA LEU A 510 -19.86 -22.49 21.12
C LEU A 510 -18.78 -21.52 21.63
N SER A 511 -18.84 -21.31 22.93
CA SER A 511 -18.13 -20.31 23.73
C SER A 511 -16.73 -20.78 24.10
N LEU A 512 -15.73 -19.92 23.88
CA LEU A 512 -14.39 -19.98 24.44
C LEU A 512 -14.44 -19.86 25.98
N LYS A 513 -14.41 -20.98 26.69
CA LYS A 513 -14.04 -21.08 28.12
C LYS A 513 -13.92 -22.55 28.51
N LYS A 514 -12.71 -23.12 28.38
CA LYS A 514 -12.12 -24.24 29.15
C LYS A 514 -11.06 -24.93 28.29
N LEU A 515 -9.79 -24.68 28.61
CA LEU A 515 -8.69 -25.65 28.59
C LEU A 515 -7.47 -24.96 29.22
N LYS A 516 -7.52 -24.87 30.55
CA LYS A 516 -6.33 -24.90 31.40
C LYS A 516 -6.04 -26.37 31.67
N THR A 517 -4.75 -26.66 31.93
CA THR A 517 -4.16 -27.94 32.34
C THR A 517 -4.18 -29.04 31.27
N TRP A 518 -2.99 -29.49 30.86
CA TRP A 518 -2.40 -30.76 31.26
C TRP A 518 -0.87 -30.67 31.07
N ARG A 519 -0.16 -31.46 31.88
CA ARG A 519 1.29 -31.43 32.17
C ARG A 519 2.19 -31.73 30.99
#